data_AF-A0ABD3MST1-F1
#
_entry.id   AF-A0ABD3MST1-F1
#
_cell.length_a   1.000
_cell.length_b   1.000
_cell.length_c   1.000
_cell.angle_alpha   90.00
_cell.angle_beta   90.00
_cell.angle_gamma   90.00
#
_symmetry.space_group_name_H-M   'P 1'
#
loop_
_entity.id
_entity.type
_entity.pdbx_description
1 polymer ?
#
loop_
_entity_poly.entity_id
_entity_poly.type
_entity_poly.pdbx_seq_one_letter_code
_entity_poly.pdbx_strand_id
1 'polypeptide(L)'
;MSRQKNFLLNSSNNDNDNNSATSEAIDSNNPTDELLNKARRLRQEISAIESSKLQAQNEKDVQVQAKLAAEEANRQQNEQVRLRYSAIVPILKDMGEEVMERVDFPPRVKGGKSCIVTVQAPLPLGLILSEELSTPGLIYVDSLSPDGNGSNAGVQEGDVLRAITACKVTMESPTWQLLAGGIGRPKTKRFMYVVDGRPLEEVLDAVGSNRMDSLGRDVWLVLERME
;
A
#
# COMPACT_ATOMS: atom_id res chain seq x y z
N MET A 1 -29.82 24.82 27.51
CA MET A 1 -31.12 24.88 28.18
C MET A 1 -31.70 23.48 28.28
N SER A 2 -32.43 23.22 29.36
CA SER A 2 -33.22 22.04 29.69
C SER A 2 -32.56 20.93 30.51
N ARG A 3 -33.32 20.56 31.54
CA ARG A 3 -33.01 19.80 32.77
C ARG A 3 -33.54 18.36 32.64
N GLN A 4 -32.98 17.43 33.42
CA GLN A 4 -33.66 16.50 34.37
C GLN A 4 -32.70 15.34 34.71
N LYS A 5 -32.11 15.28 35.92
CA LYS A 5 -32.63 14.80 37.22
C LYS A 5 -32.66 13.25 37.39
N ASN A 6 -31.69 12.78 38.19
CA ASN A 6 -31.71 11.78 39.27
C ASN A 6 -32.37 10.41 39.08
N PHE A 7 -31.62 9.35 39.41
CA PHE A 7 -32.00 8.44 40.50
C PHE A 7 -30.76 7.78 41.14
N LEU A 8 -30.41 8.24 42.34
CA LEU A 8 -29.59 7.55 43.33
C LEU A 8 -30.55 6.70 44.19
N LEU A 9 -30.25 5.43 44.41
CA LEU A 9 -30.80 4.67 45.53
C LEU A 9 -29.62 4.02 46.27
N ASN A 10 -29.14 4.81 47.24
CA ASN A 10 -28.38 4.35 48.38
C ASN A 10 -29.41 4.14 49.50
N SER A 11 -29.64 2.90 49.91
CA SER A 11 -30.46 2.60 51.08
C SER A 11 -29.68 1.69 52.00
N SER A 12 -28.97 2.32 52.92
CA SER A 12 -28.64 1.76 54.23
C SER A 12 -29.96 1.49 54.96
N ASN A 13 -30.19 0.27 55.42
CA ASN A 13 -31.10 0.01 56.53
C ASN A 13 -30.38 -0.94 57.49
N ASN A 14 -30.11 -0.39 58.66
CA ASN A 14 -29.50 -1.02 59.80
C ASN A 14 -30.56 -0.93 60.88
N ASP A 15 -31.33 -2.00 61.08
CA ASP A 15 -32.19 -2.15 62.26
C ASP A 15 -31.86 -3.48 62.91
N ASN A 16 -31.15 -3.32 64.03
CA ASN A 16 -30.97 -4.29 65.11
C ASN A 16 -32.35 -4.69 65.63
N ASP A 17 -32.62 -6.00 65.69
CA ASP A 17 -33.49 -6.53 66.72
C ASP A 17 -32.84 -7.75 67.37
N ASN A 18 -32.67 -7.61 68.68
CA ASN A 18 -32.21 -8.59 69.64
C ASN A 18 -33.00 -9.89 69.52
N ASN A 19 -32.32 -11.04 69.51
CA ASN A 19 -32.90 -12.25 70.04
C ASN A 19 -31.88 -13.10 70.79
N SER A 20 -32.06 -13.08 72.12
CA SER A 20 -32.09 -14.21 73.03
C SER A 20 -31.02 -15.30 72.86
N ALA A 21 -30.12 -15.31 73.83
CA ALA A 21 -29.25 -16.42 74.16
C ALA A 21 -29.99 -17.76 74.22
N THR A 22 -29.53 -18.71 73.41
CA THR A 22 -29.55 -20.14 73.74
C THR A 22 -28.16 -20.68 73.41
N SER A 23 -27.34 -20.75 74.45
CA SER A 23 -26.09 -21.48 74.49
C SER A 23 -26.39 -22.97 74.41
N GLU A 24 -26.48 -23.52 73.20
CA GLU A 24 -26.36 -24.95 72.97
C GLU A 24 -24.91 -25.26 72.60
N ALA A 25 -24.33 -26.18 73.38
CA ALA A 25 -22.95 -26.59 73.28
C ALA A 25 -22.63 -27.10 71.87
N ILE A 26 -21.72 -26.41 71.19
CA ILE A 26 -21.12 -26.85 69.93
C ILE A 26 -20.20 -28.01 70.27
N ASP A 27 -20.70 -29.22 70.07
CA ASP A 27 -19.93 -30.46 70.11
C ASP A 27 -18.87 -30.41 69.00
N SER A 28 -17.62 -30.21 69.40
CA SER A 28 -16.55 -29.69 68.55
C SER A 28 -15.87 -30.74 67.67
N ASN A 29 -16.57 -31.78 67.22
CA ASN A 29 -16.02 -32.84 66.35
C ASN A 29 -17.07 -33.47 65.43
N ASN A 30 -17.85 -32.66 64.70
CA ASN A 30 -18.77 -33.18 63.68
C ASN A 30 -18.04 -33.24 62.30
N PRO A 31 -17.68 -34.43 61.80
CA PRO A 31 -16.93 -34.59 60.55
C PRO A 31 -17.65 -33.98 59.33
N THR A 32 -18.97 -33.84 59.43
CA THR A 32 -19.83 -33.22 58.42
C THR A 32 -19.60 -31.71 58.27
N ASP A 33 -19.32 -31.00 59.36
CA ASP A 33 -19.03 -29.55 59.33
C ASP A 33 -17.62 -29.26 58.81
N GLU A 34 -16.68 -30.16 59.09
CA GLU A 34 -15.33 -30.11 58.53
C GLU A 34 -15.34 -30.32 57.01
N LEU A 35 -16.16 -31.27 56.53
CA LEU A 35 -16.38 -31.50 55.10
C LEU A 35 -17.06 -30.31 54.41
N LEU A 36 -18.06 -29.69 55.04
CA LEU A 36 -18.73 -28.49 54.53
C LEU A 36 -17.77 -27.29 54.44
N ASN A 37 -16.94 -27.07 55.45
CA ASN A 37 -15.94 -26.01 55.44
C ASN A 37 -14.85 -26.27 54.37
N LYS A 38 -14.43 -27.52 54.21
CA LYS A 38 -13.49 -27.91 53.14
C LYS A 38 -14.09 -27.72 51.75
N ALA A 39 -15.37 -28.06 51.56
CA ALA A 39 -16.10 -27.81 50.32
C ALA A 39 -16.24 -26.32 50.01
N ARG A 40 -16.48 -25.48 51.03
CA ARG A 40 -16.54 -24.01 50.86
C ARG A 40 -15.19 -23.42 50.44
N ARG A 41 -14.08 -23.88 51.04
CA ARG A 41 -12.71 -23.47 50.66
C ARG A 41 -12.38 -23.88 49.22
N LEU A 42 -12.67 -25.12 48.83
CA LEU A 42 -12.44 -25.58 47.47
C LEU A 42 -13.24 -24.78 46.42
N ARG A 43 -14.48 -24.40 46.73
CA ARG A 43 -15.28 -23.53 45.83
C ARG A 43 -14.66 -22.13 45.67
N GLN A 44 -14.10 -21.57 46.74
CA GLN A 44 -13.40 -20.27 46.69
C GLN A 44 -12.11 -20.37 45.88
N GLU A 45 -11.32 -21.43 46.06
CA GLU A 45 -10.10 -21.68 45.29
C GLU A 45 -10.40 -21.87 43.79
N ILE A 46 -11.43 -22.65 43.44
CA ILE A 46 -11.86 -22.85 42.05
C ILE A 46 -12.29 -21.52 41.42
N SER A 47 -13.06 -20.70 42.14
CA SER A 47 -13.50 -19.38 41.66
C SER A 47 -12.32 -18.42 41.42
N ALA A 48 -11.31 -18.44 42.30
CA ALA A 48 -10.09 -17.65 42.13
C ALA A 48 -9.28 -18.10 40.91
N ILE A 49 -9.19 -19.42 40.67
CA ILE A 49 -8.50 -19.98 39.50
C ILE A 49 -9.26 -19.65 38.20
N GLU A 50 -10.58 -19.77 38.19
CA GLU A 50 -11.40 -19.44 37.02
C GLU A 50 -11.31 -17.96 36.64
N SER A 51 -11.38 -17.07 37.63
CA SER A 51 -11.23 -15.62 37.41
C SER A 51 -9.83 -15.26 36.93
N SER A 52 -8.77 -15.84 37.50
CA SER A 52 -7.39 -15.65 37.04
C SER A 52 -7.19 -16.17 35.61
N LYS A 53 -7.75 -17.33 35.27
CA LYS A 53 -7.68 -17.90 33.91
C LYS A 53 -8.41 -17.02 32.91
N LEU A 54 -9.59 -16.50 33.28
CA LEU A 54 -10.37 -15.60 32.43
C LEU A 54 -9.63 -14.27 32.18
N GLN A 55 -9.01 -13.70 33.22
CA GLN A 55 -8.18 -12.50 33.07
C GLN A 55 -6.99 -12.74 32.14
N ALA A 56 -6.25 -13.82 32.36
CA ALA A 56 -5.11 -14.19 31.50
C ALA A 56 -5.54 -14.48 30.05
N GLN A 57 -6.75 -14.99 29.83
CA GLN A 57 -7.31 -15.20 28.50
C GLN A 57 -7.68 -13.87 27.84
N ASN A 58 -8.38 -12.98 28.55
CA ASN A 58 -8.73 -11.65 28.05
C ASN A 58 -7.49 -10.83 27.70
N GLU A 59 -6.44 -10.87 28.53
CA GLU A 59 -5.18 -10.18 28.25
C GLU A 59 -4.50 -10.71 26.98
N LYS A 60 -4.52 -12.03 26.76
CA LYS A 60 -4.00 -12.63 25.52
C LYS A 60 -4.83 -12.22 24.31
N ASP A 61 -6.15 -12.22 24.43
CA ASP A 61 -7.04 -11.85 23.34
C ASP A 61 -6.85 -10.37 22.96
N VAL A 62 -6.70 -9.47 23.94
CA VAL A 62 -6.37 -8.05 23.71
C VAL A 62 -5.00 -7.91 23.05
N GLN A 63 -3.99 -8.66 23.49
CA GLN A 63 -2.65 -8.63 22.86
C GLN A 63 -2.68 -9.16 21.41
N VAL A 64 -3.45 -10.20 21.13
CA VAL A 64 -3.61 -10.75 19.77
C VAL A 64 -4.32 -9.73 18.89
N GLN A 65 -5.42 -9.13 19.36
CA GLN A 65 -6.13 -8.09 18.62
C GLN A 65 -5.23 -6.87 18.33
N ALA A 66 -4.44 -6.42 19.31
CA ALA A 66 -3.51 -5.32 19.11
C ALA A 66 -2.43 -5.64 18.05
N LYS A 67 -1.91 -6.88 18.03
CA LYS A 67 -0.95 -7.33 17.02
C LYS A 67 -1.55 -7.38 15.62
N LEU A 68 -2.76 -7.94 15.49
CA LEU A 68 -3.48 -8.00 14.22
C LEU A 68 -3.78 -6.60 13.67
N ALA A 69 -4.25 -5.69 14.53
CA ALA A 69 -4.51 -4.30 14.13
C ALA A 69 -3.23 -3.58 13.68
N ALA A 70 -2.10 -3.79 14.36
CA ALA A 70 -0.82 -3.21 13.97
C ALA A 70 -0.31 -3.78 12.64
N GLU A 71 -0.49 -5.08 12.40
CA GLU A 71 -0.13 -5.73 11.14
C GLU A 71 -0.99 -5.22 9.96
N GLU A 72 -2.29 -5.07 10.18
CA GLU A 72 -3.20 -4.50 9.18
C GLU A 72 -2.85 -3.04 8.85
N ALA A 73 -2.54 -2.22 9.86
CA ALA A 73 -2.12 -0.84 9.66
C ALA A 73 -0.83 -0.75 8.84
N ASN A 74 0.16 -1.60 9.14
CA ASN A 74 1.40 -1.68 8.37
C ASN A 74 1.14 -2.13 6.93
N ARG A 75 0.24 -3.10 6.71
CA ARG A 75 -0.13 -3.56 5.36
C ARG A 75 -0.76 -2.43 4.56
N GLN A 76 -1.70 -1.69 5.16
CA GLN A 76 -2.35 -0.54 4.52
C GLN A 76 -1.35 0.57 4.19
N GLN A 77 -0.43 0.87 5.10
CA GLN A 77 0.62 1.87 4.86
C GLN A 77 1.54 1.45 3.71
N ASN A 78 1.98 0.19 3.68
CA ASN A 78 2.81 -0.33 2.60
C ASN A 78 2.08 -0.31 1.25
N GLU A 79 0.79 -0.64 1.24
CA GLU A 79 -0.04 -0.58 0.04
C GLU A 79 -0.22 0.86 -0.46
N GLN A 80 -0.43 1.82 0.43
CA GLN A 80 -0.50 3.24 0.06
C GLN A 80 0.82 3.73 -0.54
N VAL A 81 1.96 3.37 0.05
CA VAL A 81 3.28 3.71 -0.49
C VAL A 81 3.48 3.08 -1.87
N ARG A 82 3.12 1.80 -2.03
CA ARG A 82 3.20 1.12 -3.33
C ARG A 82 2.32 1.81 -4.38
N LEU A 83 1.08 2.14 -4.03
CA LEU A 83 0.15 2.80 -4.93
C LEU A 83 0.66 4.19 -5.37
N ARG A 84 1.21 4.96 -4.43
CA ARG A 84 1.84 6.27 -4.68
C ARG A 84 2.99 6.21 -5.68
N TYR A 85 3.71 5.10 -5.72
CA TYR A 85 4.88 4.88 -6.56
C TYR A 85 4.61 3.88 -7.70
N SER A 86 3.36 3.77 -8.16
CA SER A 86 2.99 2.85 -9.24
C SER A 86 2.11 3.53 -10.28
N ALA A 87 2.18 3.05 -11.51
CA ALA A 87 1.41 3.58 -12.63
C ALA A 87 0.83 2.46 -13.48
N ILE A 88 -0.36 2.69 -14.06
CA ILE A 88 -0.93 1.78 -15.07
C ILE A 88 -0.48 2.27 -16.44
N VAL A 89 0.26 1.45 -17.16
CA VAL A 89 0.91 1.83 -18.43
C VAL A 89 0.78 0.72 -19.48
N PRO A 90 0.87 1.03 -20.80
CA PRO A 90 0.80 0.03 -21.84
C PRO A 90 2.10 -0.78 -21.92
N ILE A 91 2.00 -2.09 -21.67
CA ILE A 91 3.10 -3.05 -21.75
C ILE A 91 2.90 -3.96 -22.97
N LEU A 92 3.89 -3.98 -23.86
CA LEU A 92 3.93 -4.91 -24.98
C LEU A 92 4.26 -6.32 -24.47
N LYS A 93 3.35 -7.26 -24.67
CA LYS A 93 3.53 -8.68 -24.34
C LYS A 93 4.24 -9.44 -25.46
N ASP A 94 4.73 -10.63 -25.14
CA ASP A 94 5.46 -11.50 -26.09
C ASP A 94 4.62 -11.87 -27.32
N MET A 95 3.29 -11.93 -27.15
CA MET A 95 2.33 -12.19 -28.24
C MET A 95 2.07 -10.95 -29.14
N GLY A 96 2.70 -9.82 -28.85
CA GLY A 96 2.57 -8.57 -29.61
C GLY A 96 1.36 -7.72 -29.23
N GLU A 97 0.61 -8.10 -28.19
CA GLU A 97 -0.51 -7.33 -27.65
C GLU A 97 -0.01 -6.30 -26.63
N GLU A 98 -0.56 -5.09 -26.66
CA GLU A 98 -0.35 -4.07 -25.64
C GLU A 98 -1.43 -4.20 -24.56
N VAL A 99 -1.02 -4.43 -23.31
CA VAL A 99 -1.92 -4.58 -22.16
C VAL A 99 -1.61 -3.52 -21.12
N MET A 100 -2.66 -2.88 -20.58
CA MET A 100 -2.53 -1.91 -19.49
C MET A 100 -2.22 -2.63 -18.18
N GLU A 101 -1.02 -2.44 -17.65
CA GLU A 101 -0.58 -3.09 -16.41
C GLU A 101 -0.04 -2.09 -15.39
N ARG A 102 -0.26 -2.39 -14.12
CA ARG A 102 0.34 -1.64 -13.02
C ARG A 102 1.81 -2.02 -12.89
N VAL A 103 2.68 -1.03 -12.98
CA VAL A 103 4.12 -1.14 -12.79
C VAL A 103 4.52 -0.32 -11.57
N ASP A 104 5.34 -0.89 -10.70
CA ASP A 104 5.87 -0.27 -9.50
C ASP A 104 7.23 0.38 -9.82
N PHE A 105 7.46 1.61 -9.35
CA PHE A 105 8.68 2.39 -9.58
C PHE A 105 9.33 2.74 -8.23
N PRO A 106 10.55 2.29 -7.91
CA PRO A 106 11.19 2.70 -6.66
C PRO A 106 11.43 4.21 -6.64
N PRO A 107 11.22 4.94 -5.53
CA PRO A 107 11.44 6.38 -5.47
C PRO A 107 12.90 6.73 -5.79
N ARG A 108 13.11 7.68 -6.70
CA ARG A 108 14.43 8.19 -7.05
C ARG A 108 14.70 9.53 -6.38
N VAL A 109 13.65 10.31 -6.11
CA VAL A 109 13.78 11.57 -5.39
C VAL A 109 13.81 11.31 -3.89
N LYS A 110 14.79 11.92 -3.21
CA LYS A 110 14.97 11.77 -1.76
C LYS A 110 13.88 12.54 -0.99
N GLY A 111 13.50 12.01 0.17
CA GLY A 111 12.62 12.70 1.11
C GLY A 111 11.19 12.16 1.18
N GLY A 112 10.82 11.18 0.34
CA GLY A 112 9.53 10.49 0.41
C GLY A 112 8.31 11.37 0.13
N LYS A 113 8.54 12.56 -0.44
CA LYS A 113 7.52 13.55 -0.82
C LYS A 113 7.35 13.64 -2.33
N SER A 114 7.51 12.52 -3.02
CA SER A 114 7.29 12.43 -4.47
C SER A 114 6.22 11.39 -4.80
N CYS A 115 5.59 11.48 -5.96
CA CYS A 115 4.63 10.49 -6.43
C CYS A 115 4.81 10.24 -7.93
N ILE A 116 4.32 9.09 -8.40
CA ILE A 116 4.33 8.77 -9.82
C ILE A 116 3.10 9.35 -10.49
N VAL A 117 3.32 10.08 -11.59
CA VAL A 117 2.29 10.66 -12.45
C VAL A 117 2.46 10.10 -13.86
N THR A 118 1.35 9.75 -14.51
CA THR A 118 1.33 9.39 -15.92
C THR A 118 0.67 10.47 -16.74
N VAL A 119 1.31 10.84 -17.84
CA VAL A 119 0.72 11.78 -18.80
C VAL A 119 0.83 11.21 -20.21
N GLN A 120 -0.14 11.58 -21.05
CA GLN A 120 -0.17 11.27 -22.46
C GLN A 120 -0.16 12.57 -23.24
N ALA A 121 0.74 12.67 -24.22
CA ALA A 121 0.89 13.89 -25.01
C ALA A 121 1.26 13.58 -26.47
N PRO A 122 0.67 14.27 -27.45
CA PRO A 122 1.08 14.15 -28.85
C PRO A 122 2.46 14.77 -29.08
N LEU A 123 3.19 14.27 -30.07
CA LEU A 123 4.42 14.91 -30.55
C LEU A 123 4.10 16.22 -31.31
N PRO A 124 4.99 17.24 -31.27
CA PRO A 124 6.20 17.34 -30.46
C PRO A 124 5.88 17.70 -29.00
N LEU A 125 6.63 17.11 -28.04
CA LEU A 125 6.37 17.32 -26.61
C LEU A 125 6.80 18.70 -26.10
N GLY A 126 7.83 19.31 -26.71
CA GLY A 126 8.36 20.60 -26.25
C GLY A 126 9.07 20.53 -24.90
N LEU A 127 9.80 19.44 -24.64
CA LEU A 127 10.58 19.22 -23.43
C LEU A 127 12.08 19.43 -23.69
N ILE A 128 12.79 20.02 -22.74
CA ILE A 128 14.24 19.92 -22.62
C ILE A 128 14.54 18.97 -21.47
N LEU A 129 15.25 17.87 -21.76
CA LEU A 129 15.64 16.87 -20.78
C LEU A 129 17.12 17.05 -20.43
N SER A 130 17.43 16.96 -19.14
CA SER A 130 18.79 17.03 -18.62
C SER A 130 19.06 15.85 -17.69
N GLU A 131 20.33 15.52 -17.53
CA GLU A 131 20.79 14.52 -16.57
C GLU A 131 21.33 15.21 -15.31
N GLU A 132 20.95 14.68 -14.16
CA GLU A 132 21.40 15.19 -12.86
C GLU A 132 22.88 14.85 -12.63
N LEU A 133 23.72 15.88 -12.49
CA LEU A 133 25.16 15.73 -12.33
C LEU A 133 25.55 14.92 -11.08
N SER A 134 24.76 15.03 -10.01
CA SER A 134 25.03 14.34 -8.75
C SER A 134 24.58 12.88 -8.75
N THR A 135 23.68 12.51 -9.65
CA THR A 135 23.04 11.19 -9.70
C THR A 135 22.91 10.73 -11.16
N PRO A 136 23.97 10.09 -11.71
CA PRO A 136 23.96 9.59 -13.07
C PRO A 136 22.74 8.68 -13.36
N GLY A 137 22.19 8.84 -14.56
CA GLY A 137 20.97 8.17 -15.02
C GLY A 137 19.70 8.62 -14.31
N LEU A 138 19.70 9.79 -13.67
CA LEU A 138 18.49 10.50 -13.25
C LEU A 138 18.22 11.62 -14.26
N ILE A 139 17.26 11.38 -15.14
CA ILE A 139 16.86 12.33 -16.18
C ILE A 139 15.66 13.12 -15.70
N TYR A 140 15.71 14.44 -15.79
CA TYR A 140 14.64 15.35 -15.39
C TYR A 140 14.28 16.33 -16.50
N VAL A 141 13.08 16.89 -16.40
CA VAL A 141 12.61 17.98 -17.25
C VAL A 141 13.26 19.28 -16.79
N ASP A 142 14.23 19.77 -17.55
CA ASP A 142 14.94 21.01 -17.24
C ASP A 142 14.10 22.24 -17.57
N SER A 143 13.48 22.23 -18.75
CA SER A 143 12.57 23.31 -19.17
C SER A 143 11.50 22.83 -20.13
N LEU A 144 10.43 23.62 -20.21
CA LEU A 144 9.25 23.34 -21.02
C LEU A 144 8.95 24.49 -21.97
N SER A 145 8.54 24.15 -23.20
CA SER A 145 7.90 25.13 -24.08
C SER A 145 6.51 25.48 -23.50
N PRO A 146 6.20 26.76 -23.21
CA PRO A 146 4.94 27.15 -22.55
C PRO A 146 3.67 26.69 -23.27
N ASP A 147 3.70 26.66 -24.60
CA ASP A 147 2.58 26.20 -25.44
C ASP A 147 2.79 24.79 -26.03
N GLY A 148 3.78 24.05 -25.51
CA GLY A 148 4.13 22.72 -25.99
C GLY A 148 3.12 21.66 -25.53
N ASN A 149 2.97 20.59 -26.32
CA ASN A 149 2.03 19.50 -25.99
C ASN A 149 2.32 18.84 -24.64
N GLY A 150 3.59 18.78 -24.21
CA GLY A 150 3.97 18.27 -22.90
C GLY A 150 3.50 19.17 -21.76
N SER A 151 3.65 20.49 -21.89
CA SER A 151 3.12 21.45 -20.91
C SER A 151 1.59 21.38 -20.83
N ASN A 152 0.92 21.33 -21.99
CA ASN A 152 -0.54 21.18 -22.07
C ASN A 152 -1.05 19.86 -21.46
N ALA A 153 -0.25 18.80 -21.49
CA ALA A 153 -0.54 17.51 -20.87
C ALA A 153 -0.21 17.47 -19.37
N GLY A 154 0.31 18.56 -18.80
CA GLY A 154 0.58 18.70 -17.38
C GLY A 154 1.97 18.22 -16.94
N VAL A 155 2.94 18.07 -17.85
CA VAL A 155 4.36 17.93 -17.50
C VAL A 155 4.84 19.21 -16.81
N GLN A 156 5.71 19.10 -15.81
CA GLN A 156 6.27 20.22 -15.06
C GLN A 156 7.81 20.20 -15.09
N GLU A 157 8.42 21.38 -14.99
CA GLU A 157 9.86 21.49 -14.79
C GLU A 157 10.25 20.86 -13.45
N GLY A 158 11.35 20.13 -13.42
CA GLY A 158 11.80 19.35 -12.28
C GLY A 158 11.18 17.94 -12.16
N ASP A 159 10.20 17.59 -13.00
CA ASP A 159 9.71 16.20 -13.06
C ASP A 159 10.84 15.25 -13.47
N VAL A 160 10.99 14.13 -12.77
CA VAL A 160 11.96 13.09 -13.12
C VAL A 160 11.32 12.11 -14.09
N LEU A 161 11.91 11.90 -15.26
CA LEU A 161 11.42 10.96 -16.26
C LEU A 161 11.79 9.53 -15.86
N ARG A 162 10.78 8.71 -15.56
CA ARG A 162 10.94 7.32 -15.08
C ARG A 162 10.79 6.28 -16.19
N ALA A 163 9.84 6.52 -17.10
CA ALA A 163 9.64 5.70 -18.28
C ALA A 163 8.95 6.51 -19.38
N ILE A 164 9.11 6.06 -20.62
CA ILE A 164 8.48 6.66 -21.80
C ILE A 164 8.13 5.56 -22.79
N THR A 165 7.07 5.73 -23.58
CA THR A 165 6.93 4.85 -24.75
C THR A 165 8.06 5.08 -25.74
N ALA A 166 8.50 4.03 -26.41
CA ALA A 166 9.49 4.08 -27.46
C ALA A 166 9.10 3.11 -28.59
N CYS A 167 9.64 3.36 -29.77
CA CYS A 167 9.43 2.52 -30.94
C CYS A 167 10.76 1.90 -31.41
N LYS A 168 10.71 0.63 -31.81
CA LYS A 168 11.84 -0.07 -32.42
C LYS A 168 11.39 -0.81 -33.66
N VAL A 169 12.17 -0.70 -34.73
CA VAL A 169 11.97 -1.50 -35.93
C VAL A 169 12.53 -2.90 -35.67
N THR A 170 11.68 -3.90 -35.86
CA THR A 170 12.03 -5.32 -35.75
C THR A 170 11.72 -6.02 -37.06
N MET A 171 12.57 -6.98 -37.44
CA MET A 171 12.29 -7.83 -38.59
C MET A 171 11.40 -8.97 -38.14
N GLU A 172 10.20 -9.08 -38.71
CA GLU A 172 9.35 -10.23 -38.51
C GLU A 172 9.36 -11.12 -39.76
N SER A 173 9.71 -12.39 -39.56
CA SER A 173 9.68 -13.42 -40.58
C SER A 173 8.65 -14.47 -40.17
N PRO A 174 7.41 -14.43 -40.72
CA PRO A 174 6.44 -15.51 -40.54
C PRO A 174 7.08 -16.85 -40.90
N THR A 175 6.85 -17.89 -40.10
CA THR A 175 7.50 -19.21 -40.25
C THR A 175 7.36 -19.79 -41.67
N TRP A 176 6.23 -19.55 -42.35
CA TRP A 176 6.03 -19.97 -43.73
C TRP A 176 6.92 -19.22 -44.74
N GLN A 177 7.22 -17.95 -44.51
CA GLN A 177 8.11 -17.17 -45.38
C GLN A 177 9.56 -17.62 -45.24
N LEU A 178 9.99 -18.08 -44.05
CA LEU A 178 11.32 -18.69 -43.88
C LEU A 178 11.47 -19.98 -44.72
N LEU A 179 10.41 -20.80 -44.79
CA LEU A 179 10.39 -22.02 -45.58
C LEU A 179 10.38 -21.77 -47.09
N ALA A 180 9.80 -20.66 -47.54
CA ALA A 180 9.70 -20.28 -48.95
C ALA A 180 10.82 -19.32 -49.43
N GLY A 181 11.85 -19.06 -48.62
CA GLY A 181 12.95 -18.15 -48.97
C GLY A 181 12.58 -16.66 -49.00
N GLY A 182 11.51 -16.27 -48.32
CA GLY A 182 11.05 -14.89 -48.22
C GLY A 182 11.91 -14.05 -47.27
N ILE A 183 12.17 -12.80 -47.65
CA ILE A 183 12.80 -11.79 -46.80
C ILE A 183 11.76 -11.28 -45.81
N GLY A 184 12.09 -11.25 -44.51
CA GLY A 184 11.22 -10.73 -43.46
C GLY A 184 10.79 -9.28 -43.71
N ARG A 185 9.67 -8.86 -43.11
CA ARG A 185 9.17 -7.48 -43.26
C ARG A 185 9.51 -6.67 -42.01
N PRO A 186 10.01 -5.42 -42.16
CA PRO A 186 10.20 -4.54 -41.02
C PRO A 186 8.83 -4.19 -40.43
N LYS A 187 8.70 -4.34 -39.12
CA LYS A 187 7.57 -3.83 -38.33
C LYS A 187 8.07 -2.98 -37.18
N THR A 188 7.43 -1.83 -37.01
CA THR A 188 7.64 -0.98 -35.83
C THR A 188 6.83 -1.55 -34.67
N LYS A 189 7.52 -1.85 -33.57
CA LYS A 189 6.89 -2.20 -32.29
C LYS A 189 7.03 -1.04 -31.33
N ARG A 190 5.94 -0.74 -30.61
CA ARG A 190 5.92 0.25 -29.54
C ARG A 190 5.93 -0.47 -28.21
N PHE A 191 6.69 0.03 -27.26
CA PHE A 191 6.84 -0.57 -25.93
C PHE A 191 7.16 0.51 -24.89
N MET A 192 7.07 0.17 -23.60
CA MET A 192 7.49 1.05 -22.51
C MET A 192 9.00 0.92 -22.28
N TYR A 193 9.73 2.01 -22.45
CA TYR A 193 11.17 2.11 -22.21
C TYR A 193 11.42 2.68 -20.80
N VAL A 194 12.15 1.93 -19.97
CA VAL A 194 12.55 2.36 -18.63
C VAL A 194 13.75 3.29 -18.73
N VAL A 195 13.61 4.49 -18.17
CA VAL A 195 14.63 5.57 -18.23
C VAL A 195 15.63 5.47 -17.08
N ASP A 196 15.24 4.87 -15.96
CA ASP A 196 16.09 4.78 -14.77
C ASP A 196 17.47 4.17 -15.07
N GLY A 197 18.52 4.92 -14.77
CA GLY A 197 19.91 4.47 -14.94
C GLY A 197 20.41 4.48 -16.39
N ARG A 198 19.63 4.99 -17.33
CA ARG A 198 20.02 5.10 -18.75
C ARG A 198 20.75 6.42 -19.01
N PRO A 199 21.73 6.44 -19.93
CA PRO A 199 22.38 7.68 -20.34
C PRO A 199 21.41 8.58 -21.09
N LEU A 200 21.60 9.90 -20.99
CA LEU A 200 20.71 10.89 -21.60
C LEU A 200 20.52 10.67 -23.11
N GLU A 201 21.57 10.30 -23.84
CA GLU A 201 21.52 10.08 -25.28
C GLU A 201 20.56 8.93 -25.66
N GLU A 202 20.61 7.81 -24.94
CA GLU A 202 19.68 6.69 -25.15
C GLU A 202 18.22 7.09 -24.88
N VAL A 203 18.02 7.96 -23.89
CA VAL A 203 16.69 8.44 -23.50
C VAL A 203 16.16 9.41 -24.56
N LEU A 204 16.99 10.29 -25.10
CA LEU A 204 16.62 11.19 -26.21
C LEU A 204 16.30 10.40 -27.48
N ASP A 205 17.07 9.35 -27.78
CA ASP A 205 16.77 8.42 -28.88
C ASP A 205 15.42 7.71 -28.67
N ALA A 206 15.15 7.24 -27.46
CA ALA A 206 13.86 6.63 -27.10
C ALA A 206 12.70 7.61 -27.28
N VAL A 207 12.84 8.86 -26.83
CA VAL A 207 11.84 9.93 -27.04
C VAL A 207 11.62 10.16 -28.54
N GLY A 208 12.70 10.37 -29.28
CA GLY A 208 12.66 10.64 -30.73
C GLY A 208 12.05 9.50 -31.54
N SER A 209 12.25 8.25 -31.09
CA SER A 209 11.75 7.06 -31.77
C SER A 209 10.23 7.02 -31.91
N ASN A 210 9.47 7.70 -31.03
CA ASN A 210 8.00 7.75 -31.12
C ASN A 210 7.49 8.37 -32.44
N ARG A 211 8.33 9.12 -33.17
CA ARG A 211 8.01 9.60 -34.52
C ARG A 211 7.79 8.46 -35.53
N MET A 212 8.27 7.25 -35.22
CA MET A 212 8.11 6.06 -36.05
C MET A 212 6.80 5.31 -35.81
N ASP A 213 5.97 5.72 -34.83
CA ASP A 213 4.68 5.08 -34.58
C ASP A 213 3.74 5.32 -35.76
N SER A 214 3.45 4.27 -36.53
CA SER A 214 2.61 4.34 -37.73
C SER A 214 1.17 4.75 -37.43
N LEU A 215 0.72 4.59 -36.18
CA LEU A 215 -0.62 4.98 -35.73
C LEU A 215 -0.67 6.42 -35.17
N GLY A 216 0.47 7.09 -35.03
CA GLY A 216 0.53 8.46 -34.52
C GLY A 216 -0.03 8.63 -33.10
N ARG A 217 0.06 7.59 -32.25
CA ARG A 217 -0.52 7.62 -30.90
C ARG A 217 0.30 8.53 -29.97
N ASP A 218 -0.40 9.17 -29.03
CA ASP A 218 0.21 10.01 -28.00
C ASP A 218 1.30 9.28 -27.22
N VAL A 219 2.40 9.96 -26.91
CA VAL A 219 3.51 9.44 -26.12
C VAL A 219 3.08 9.33 -24.66
N TRP A 220 3.35 8.19 -24.04
CA TRP A 220 3.17 8.03 -22.60
C TRP A 220 4.47 8.43 -21.90
N LEU A 221 4.36 9.29 -20.90
CA LEU A 221 5.44 9.66 -20.00
C LEU A 221 5.05 9.22 -18.59
N VAL A 222 5.96 8.53 -17.90
CA VAL A 222 5.86 8.24 -16.48
C VAL A 222 6.86 9.13 -15.77
N LEU A 223 6.35 9.97 -14.88
CA LEU A 223 7.11 11.03 -14.21
C LEU A 223 7.07 10.80 -12.70
N GLU A 224 8.18 11.03 -12.02
CA GLU A 224 8.19 11.19 -10.57
C GLU A 224 8.22 12.68 -10.26
N ARG A 225 7.17 13.16 -9.59
CA ARG A 225 6.93 14.56 -9.26
C ARG A 225 7.05 14.79 -7.76
N MET A 226 7.67 15.90 -7.37
CA MET A 226 7.64 16.37 -5.99
C MET A 226 6.24 16.93 -5.65
N GLU A 227 5.66 16.49 -4.54
CA GLU A 227 4.41 17.01 -3.98
C GLU A 227 4.60 18.38 -3.28
#